data_AF-A0A484Y7I9-F1
#
_entry.id   AF-A0A484Y7I9-F1
#
_cell.length_a   1.000
_cell.length_b   1.000
_cell.length_c   1.000
_cell.angle_alpha   90.00
_cell.angle_beta   90.00
_cell.angle_gamma   90.00
#
_symmetry.space_group_name_H-M   'P 1'
#
loop_
_entity.id
_entity.type
_entity.pdbx_description
1 polymer ?
#
loop_
_entity_poly.entity_id
_entity_poly.type
_entity_poly.pdbx_seq_one_letter_code
_entity_poly.pdbx_strand_id
1 'polypeptide(L)' 'MTPWLLFGAGGKGVGARTLELALAEQRPVVAVIRHADAATKLAQQGVQVFYRRRL' A
#
# COMPACT_ATOMS: atom_id res chain seq x y z
N MET A 1 6.45 14.92 -8.86
CA MET A 1 6.06 13.52 -9.15
C MET A 1 4.72 13.25 -8.50
N THR A 2 3.76 12.65 -9.21
CA THR A 2 2.41 12.37 -8.67
C THR A 2 2.39 10.99 -8.02
N PRO A 3 2.00 10.86 -6.74
CA PRO A 3 1.93 9.57 -6.06
C PRO A 3 0.90 8.64 -6.68
N TRP A 4 1.17 7.35 -6.61
CA TRP A 4 0.24 6.30 -7.05
C TRP A 4 -0.74 5.95 -5.95
N LEU A 5 -2.03 5.90 -6.29
CA LEU A 5 -3.06 5.36 -5.39
C LEU A 5 -3.30 3.89 -5.75
N LEU A 6 -2.98 2.97 -4.83
CA LEU A 6 -3.15 1.54 -5.04
C LEU A 6 -4.26 0.96 -4.15
N PHE A 7 -5.14 0.17 -4.78
CA PHE A 7 -6.10 -0.70 -4.11
C PHE A 7 -5.62 -2.15 -4.15
N GLY A 8 -5.86 -2.90 -3.07
CA GLY A 8 -5.50 -4.32 -3.03
C GLY A 8 -4.00 -4.62 -2.87
N ALA A 9 -3.19 -3.63 -2.48
CA ALA A 9 -1.76 -3.80 -2.25
C ALA A 9 -1.40 -4.70 -1.05
N GLY A 10 -2.35 -4.92 -0.13
CA GLY A 10 -2.17 -5.78 1.05
C GLY A 10 -2.33 -7.29 0.81
N GLY A 11 -2.54 -7.71 -0.45
CA GLY A 11 -2.77 -9.11 -0.82
C GLY A 11 -1.57 -9.77 -1.52
N LYS A 12 -1.86 -10.73 -2.41
CA LYS A 12 -0.85 -11.42 -3.24
C LYS A 12 -1.11 -11.28 -4.75
N GLY A 13 -2.12 -10.51 -5.12
CA GLY A 13 -2.54 -10.32 -6.52
C GLY A 13 -1.81 -9.17 -7.22
N VAL A 14 -2.40 -8.67 -8.31
CA VAL A 14 -1.82 -7.60 -9.14
C VAL A 14 -1.41 -6.39 -8.31
N GLY A 15 -2.28 -5.89 -7.41
CA GLY A 15 -1.97 -4.71 -6.59
C GLY A 15 -0.72 -4.87 -5.72
N ALA A 16 -0.41 -6.08 -5.25
CA ALA A 16 0.81 -6.36 -4.48
C ALA A 16 2.05 -6.34 -5.38
N ARG A 17 1.98 -6.93 -6.58
CA ARG A 17 3.07 -6.89 -7.58
C ARG A 17 3.32 -5.48 -8.10
N THR A 18 2.27 -4.69 -8.29
CA THR A 18 2.39 -3.27 -8.65
C THR A 18 3.09 -2.47 -7.55
N LEU A 19 2.80 -2.76 -6.27
CA LEU A 19 3.49 -2.14 -5.17
C LEU A 19 4.98 -2.52 -5.13
N GLU A 20 5.32 -3.79 -5.31
CA GLU A 20 6.72 -4.26 -5.37
C GLU A 20 7.53 -3.48 -6.41
N LEU A 21 6.97 -3.30 -7.62
CA LEU A 21 7.59 -2.49 -8.68
C LEU A 21 7.74 -1.03 -8.29
N ALA A 22 6.68 -0.41 -7.75
CA ALA A 22 6.73 0.99 -7.34
C ALA A 22 7.78 1.26 -6.25
N LEU A 23 7.94 0.33 -5.30
CA LEU A 23 8.96 0.42 -4.25
C LEU A 23 10.37 0.27 -4.82
N ALA A 24 10.60 -0.68 -5.73
CA ALA A 24 11.88 -0.87 -6.39
C ALA A 24 12.30 0.38 -7.21
N GLU A 25 11.33 1.06 -7.81
CA GLU A 25 11.52 2.31 -8.57
C GLU A 25 11.53 3.56 -7.67
N GLN A 26 11.46 3.42 -6.35
CA GLN A 26 11.40 4.53 -5.38
C GLN A 26 10.25 5.52 -5.65
N ARG A 27 9.12 5.02 -6.15
CA ARG A 27 7.96 5.84 -6.48
C ARG A 27 7.06 6.00 -5.27
N PRO A 28 6.56 7.22 -5.01
CA PRO A 28 5.67 7.46 -3.88
C PRO A 28 4.33 6.75 -4.11
N VAL A 29 3.89 5.97 -3.10
CA VAL A 29 2.64 5.20 -3.13
C VAL A 29 1.79 5.51 -1.91
N VAL A 30 0.49 5.67 -2.17
CA VAL A 30 -0.58 5.69 -1.18
C VAL A 30 -1.42 4.42 -1.37
N ALA A 31 -1.56 3.60 -0.33
CA ALA A 31 -2.34 2.36 -0.38
C ALA A 31 -3.63 2.47 0.42
N VAL A 32 -4.76 2.07 -0.18
CA VAL A 32 -6.05 1.98 0.52
C VAL A 32 -6.27 0.54 0.96
N ILE A 33 -6.31 0.33 2.27
CA ILE A 33 -6.28 -1.01 2.88
C ILE A 33 -7.49 -1.22 3.80
N ARG A 34 -8.08 -2.41 3.73
CA ARG A 34 -9.25 -2.81 4.54
C ARG A 34 -8.90 -3.62 5.79
N HIS A 35 -7.71 -4.23 5.83
CA HIS A 35 -7.27 -5.12 6.91
C HIS A 35 -6.15 -4.47 7.72
N ALA A 36 -6.30 -4.41 9.04
CA ALA A 36 -5.36 -3.73 9.94
C ALA A 36 -3.94 -4.29 9.82
N ASP A 37 -3.78 -5.62 9.80
CA ASP A 37 -2.47 -6.25 9.73
C ASP A 37 -1.72 -5.92 8.44
N ALA A 38 -2.44 -5.86 7.32
CA ALA A 38 -1.88 -5.47 6.05
C ALA A 38 -1.50 -3.97 6.06
N ALA A 39 -2.31 -3.12 6.69
CA ALA A 39 -2.01 -1.70 6.83
C ALA A 39 -0.72 -1.48 7.65
N THR A 40 -0.57 -2.19 8.76
CA THR A 40 0.64 -2.12 9.60
C THR A 40 1.88 -2.57 8.84
N LYS A 41 1.80 -3.72 8.15
CA LYS A 41 2.93 -4.24 7.36
C LYS A 41 3.36 -3.27 6.27
N LEU A 42 2.42 -2.68 5.55
CA LEU A 42 2.70 -1.73 4.48
C LEU A 42 3.26 -0.41 5.02
N ALA A 43 2.74 0.10 6.14
CA ALA A 43 3.28 1.29 6.79
C ALA A 43 4.74 1.08 7.24
N GLN A 44 5.08 -0.10 7.77
CA GLN A 44 6.46 -0.46 8.12
C GLN A 44 7.41 -0.50 6.92
N GLN A 45 6.89 -0.71 5.71
CA GLN A 45 7.65 -0.65 4.46
C GLN A 45 7.77 0.78 3.89
N GLY A 46 7.30 1.80 4.63
CA GLY A 46 7.35 3.19 4.20
C GLY A 46 6.22 3.60 3.25
N VAL A 47 5.22 2.74 3.04
CA VAL A 47 4.05 3.06 2.22
C VAL A 47 3.09 3.92 3.04
N GLN A 48 2.60 5.01 2.45
CA GLN A 48 1.52 5.78 3.08
C GLN A 48 0.21 4.97 2.99
N VAL A 49 -0.45 4.72 4.12
CA VAL A 49 -1.65 3.87 4.16
C VAL A 49 -2.87 4.65 4.62
N PHE A 50 -3.96 4.54 3.86
CA PHE A 50 -5.31 4.86 4.33
C PHE A 50 -6.03 3.58 4.74
N TYR A 51 -6.23 3.42 6.05
CA TYR A 51 -7.02 2.35 6.65
C TYR A 51 -8.05 2.96 7.59
N ARG A 52 -9.32 2.59 7.44
CA ARG A 52 -10.38 3.02 8.36
C ARG A 52 -10.54 2.00 9.49
N ARG A 53 -10.09 2.35 10.70
CA ARG A 53 -10.49 1.66 11.92
C ARG A 53 -11.90 2.14 12.28
N ARG A 54 -12.88 1.23 12.44
CA ARG A 54 -14.10 1.59 13.17
C ARG A 54 -13.69 1.79 14.64
N LEU A 55 -14.03 2.96 15.19
CA LEU A 55 -13.94 3.24 16.61
C LEU A 55 -14.99 2.42 17.37
#